data_AF-A0A9E1ZTL5-F1
#
_entry.id   AF-A0A9E1ZTL5-F1
#
_cell.length_a   1.000
_cell.length_b   1.000
_cell.length_c   1.000
_cell.angle_alpha   90.00
_cell.angle_beta   90.00
_cell.angle_gamma   90.00
#
_symmetry.space_group_name_H-M   'P 1'
#
loop_
_entity.id
_entity.type
_entity.pdbx_description
1 polymer ?
#
loop_
_entity_poly.entity_id
_entity_poly.type
_entity_poly.pdbx_seq_one_letter_code
_entity_poly.pdbx_strand_id
1 'polypeptide(L)'
;MCGIFGLFLPTSASHMDADLSSMLSVLQHRGPDGDETYISEDRRYQAGFRRLAIIDLETGDQPIVEQNNARVLMGNGEIYNYLELRKEEPGYPYKTSGDMEVILPLATRHGDEFVQKLNGMFGLALYEKGRHRLLLVRDRLGIKPIYWAKLPNGGVLFASEIKALFASGLLTPAIDESAVSPYLAHGYVPAPQTLFKGVQKLPPGHQLSIDAKGEILVKRYWRAEAATDLPSSEEEIAKYLESLLDDSVRLQLRSDVPVGALLSGGLDSGLMVALAANQSSQPLNTYTVSFDGAAVDEGPLAAAIAQRYETNHTTLSLPAGDISRLLPLLAWHIEEPLNDAALLPNFLIEKELGKHLKVALNGTGGDELFAGYGRYFQLPVEKRFLSLPSGIREIAKFGAGLVSPMTQWQLERAEKFSQNRGQYIHEHSAHFPKPVRDLIGNESVHAGSIQSETFQEFAGDAQSGGLYADLCSYLPDDLLTLL
;
A
#
# COMPACT_ATOMS: atom_id res chain seq x y z
N MET A 1 6.11 8.78 -8.42
CA MET A 1 5.54 9.18 -7.10
C MET A 1 6.53 10.04 -6.36
N CYS A 2 6.19 10.87 -5.38
CA CYS A 2 7.23 11.57 -4.63
C CYS A 2 8.03 10.63 -3.68
N GLY A 3 9.17 11.10 -3.19
CA GLY A 3 9.97 10.43 -2.16
C GLY A 3 10.22 11.36 -0.98
N ILE A 4 9.94 10.91 0.24
CA ILE A 4 10.22 11.67 1.47
C ILE A 4 11.26 10.94 2.31
N PHE A 5 12.06 11.68 3.07
CA PHE A 5 12.91 11.11 4.12
C PHE A 5 13.28 12.15 5.18
N GLY A 6 13.76 11.68 6.33
CA GLY A 6 14.35 12.56 7.33
C GLY A 6 14.87 11.86 8.58
N LEU A 7 15.62 12.63 9.34
CA LEU A 7 16.21 12.34 10.64
C LEU A 7 15.61 13.31 11.67
N PHE A 8 15.08 12.76 12.74
CA PHE A 8 14.65 13.51 13.92
C PHE A 8 15.47 13.07 15.14
N LEU A 9 16.01 14.04 15.88
CA LEU A 9 16.79 13.84 17.10
C LEU A 9 16.08 14.51 18.28
N PRO A 10 15.76 13.77 19.36
CA PRO A 10 15.29 14.36 20.61
C PRO A 10 16.24 15.44 21.14
N THR A 11 15.75 16.33 22.00
CA THR A 11 16.54 17.44 22.55
C THR A 11 17.79 16.98 23.31
N SER A 12 17.71 15.84 24.00
CA SER A 12 18.80 15.25 24.78
C SER A 12 19.72 14.35 23.96
N ALA A 13 19.34 13.99 22.73
CA ALA A 13 20.13 13.09 21.90
C ALA A 13 21.42 13.77 21.41
N SER A 14 22.48 12.98 21.28
CA SER A 14 23.72 13.42 20.63
C SER A 14 23.45 13.84 19.18
N HIS A 15 24.10 14.92 18.73
CA HIS A 15 23.99 15.35 17.35
C HIS A 15 24.52 14.26 16.41
N MET A 16 23.80 14.07 15.31
CA MET A 16 24.16 13.20 14.19
C MET A 16 23.66 13.88 12.92
N ASP A 17 24.36 13.66 11.81
CA ASP A 17 23.96 14.15 10.51
C ASP A 17 23.75 12.96 9.59
N ALA A 18 22.63 12.97 8.86
CA ALA A 18 22.37 12.00 7.81
C ALA A 18 23.00 12.50 6.49
N ASP A 19 23.46 11.58 5.66
CA ASP A 19 23.90 11.91 4.29
C ASP A 19 22.68 12.17 3.38
N LEU A 20 22.15 13.39 3.46
CA LEU A 20 20.96 13.80 2.70
C LEU A 20 21.20 13.70 1.18
N SER A 21 22.43 13.88 0.71
CA SER A 21 22.75 13.81 -0.72
C SER A 21 22.61 12.37 -1.24
N SER A 22 23.14 11.39 -0.50
CA SER A 22 22.98 9.97 -0.83
C SER A 22 21.51 9.54 -0.73
N MET A 23 20.77 10.03 0.27
CA MET A 23 19.33 9.75 0.42
C MET A 23 18.51 10.31 -0.75
N LEU A 24 18.81 11.52 -1.22
CA LEU A 24 18.16 12.10 -2.42
C LEU A 24 18.45 11.28 -3.67
N SER A 25 19.71 10.88 -3.87
CA SER A 25 20.15 10.15 -5.06
C SER A 25 19.41 8.82 -5.22
N VAL A 26 19.29 8.03 -4.15
CA VAL A 26 18.62 6.72 -4.21
C VAL A 26 17.09 6.81 -4.34
N LEU A 27 16.51 8.01 -4.21
CA LEU A 27 15.08 8.27 -4.37
C LEU A 27 14.74 9.02 -5.67
N GLN A 28 15.72 9.28 -6.53
CA GLN A 28 15.54 10.03 -7.78
C GLN A 28 14.46 9.42 -8.70
N HIS A 29 14.36 8.09 -8.76
CA HIS A 29 13.38 7.39 -9.60
C HIS A 29 11.94 7.68 -9.19
N ARG A 30 11.71 8.00 -7.90
CA ARG A 30 10.38 8.38 -7.42
C ARG A 30 10.03 9.75 -8.01
N GLY A 31 10.83 10.76 -7.64
CA GLY A 31 10.59 12.17 -7.99
C GLY A 31 11.69 12.74 -8.87
N PRO A 32 11.58 12.63 -10.20
CA PRO A 32 12.59 13.13 -11.14
C PRO A 32 12.47 14.64 -11.42
N ASP A 33 11.36 15.29 -11.08
CA ASP A 33 11.08 16.67 -11.48
C ASP A 33 11.74 17.73 -10.59
N GLY A 34 12.07 17.38 -9.34
CA GLY A 34 12.69 18.32 -8.40
C GLY A 34 13.19 17.65 -7.13
N ASP A 35 14.05 18.36 -6.41
CA ASP A 35 14.53 17.97 -5.10
C ASP A 35 14.80 19.18 -4.20
N GLU A 36 14.63 18.98 -2.90
CA GLU A 36 14.93 19.99 -1.90
C GLU A 36 15.23 19.34 -0.54
N THR A 37 15.99 20.03 0.30
CA THR A 37 16.30 19.63 1.68
C THR A 37 15.83 20.68 2.68
N TYR A 38 15.58 20.22 3.90
CA TYR A 38 15.32 21.09 5.03
C TYR A 38 16.18 20.68 6.22
N ILE A 39 16.90 21.63 6.80
CA ILE A 39 17.67 21.44 8.03
C ILE A 39 17.21 22.51 9.02
N SER A 40 16.74 22.07 10.20
CA SER A 40 16.39 23.00 11.28
C SER A 40 17.63 23.72 11.81
N GLU A 41 17.45 24.90 12.42
CA GLU A 41 18.56 25.71 12.95
C GLU A 41 19.43 24.97 13.97
N ASP A 42 18.81 24.13 14.80
CA ASP A 42 19.48 23.25 15.76
C ASP A 42 20.00 21.93 15.17
N ARG A 43 19.79 21.72 13.86
CA ARG A 43 20.12 20.51 13.08
C ARG A 43 19.51 19.21 13.61
N ARG A 44 18.53 19.30 14.51
CA ARG A 44 17.86 18.13 15.11
C ARG A 44 16.76 17.56 14.23
N TYR A 45 16.32 18.31 13.23
CA TYR A 45 15.48 17.81 12.15
C TYR A 45 16.17 18.08 10.81
N GLN A 46 16.45 17.01 10.08
CA GLN A 46 17.04 17.03 8.75
C GLN A 46 16.16 16.21 7.84
N ALA A 47 15.76 16.75 6.70
CA ALA A 47 14.81 16.09 5.83
C ALA A 47 15.09 16.44 4.37
N GLY A 48 14.50 15.66 3.48
CA GLY A 48 14.49 16.00 2.08
C GLY A 48 13.36 15.33 1.31
N PHE A 49 13.20 15.81 0.10
CA PHE A 49 12.07 15.50 -0.76
C PHE A 49 12.54 15.31 -2.21
N ARG A 50 11.95 14.33 -2.89
CA ARG A 50 12.03 14.14 -4.35
C ARG A 50 10.64 14.32 -4.92
N ARG A 51 10.49 15.24 -5.86
CA ARG A 51 9.19 15.64 -6.42
C ARG A 51 8.92 14.95 -7.76
N LEU A 52 7.74 14.33 -7.87
CA LEU A 52 7.06 14.11 -9.13
C LEU A 52 5.89 15.10 -9.16
N ALA A 53 5.95 16.12 -10.02
CA ALA A 53 4.96 17.18 -10.08
C ALA A 53 3.70 16.70 -10.83
N ILE A 54 2.59 16.58 -10.08
CA ILE A 54 1.27 16.13 -10.57
C ILE A 54 0.21 17.22 -10.40
N ILE A 55 0.06 17.74 -9.18
CA ILE A 55 -0.81 18.88 -8.85
C ILE A 55 0.07 20.09 -8.49
N ASP A 56 -0.32 21.27 -8.97
CA ASP A 56 0.36 22.55 -8.74
C ASP A 56 1.82 22.55 -9.19
N LEU A 57 2.03 22.42 -10.49
CA LEU A 57 3.36 22.22 -11.09
C LEU A 57 4.36 23.33 -10.73
N GLU A 58 3.88 24.55 -10.52
CA GLU A 58 4.71 25.74 -10.31
C GLU A 58 5.03 26.01 -8.84
N THR A 59 4.07 25.84 -7.92
CA THR A 59 4.22 26.28 -6.52
C THR A 59 4.16 25.14 -5.51
N GLY A 60 3.81 23.92 -5.93
CA GLY A 60 3.66 22.74 -5.08
C GLY A 60 4.97 22.07 -4.65
N ASP A 61 6.08 22.82 -4.60
CA ASP A 61 7.36 22.31 -4.11
C ASP A 61 7.31 22.01 -2.61
N GLN A 62 8.05 20.99 -2.19
CA GLN A 62 8.15 20.56 -0.79
C GLN A 62 9.62 20.38 -0.42
N PRO A 63 10.04 20.62 0.84
CA PRO A 63 9.20 20.76 2.03
C PRO A 63 8.40 22.07 2.13
N ILE A 64 7.12 21.98 2.52
CA ILE A 64 6.27 23.15 2.73
C ILE A 64 6.54 23.71 4.12
N VAL A 65 7.10 24.91 4.18
CA VAL A 65 7.34 25.64 5.43
C VAL A 65 6.20 26.64 5.69
N GLU A 66 5.50 26.45 6.81
CA GLU A 66 4.41 27.31 7.25
C GLU A 66 4.87 28.77 7.39
N GLN A 67 4.00 29.76 7.16
CA GLN A 67 4.37 31.18 7.14
C GLN A 67 5.06 31.69 8.41
N ASN A 68 4.60 31.24 9.57
CA ASN A 68 5.18 31.55 10.88
C ASN A 68 6.37 30.64 11.23
N ASN A 69 6.81 29.81 10.28
CA ASN A 69 7.89 28.84 10.43
C ASN A 69 7.62 27.79 11.53
N ALA A 70 6.38 27.63 12.01
CA ALA A 70 6.04 26.74 13.12
C ALA A 70 6.04 25.27 12.72
N ARG A 71 5.72 24.97 11.46
CA ARG A 71 5.69 23.60 10.92
C ARG A 71 6.38 23.47 9.59
N VAL A 72 6.90 22.26 9.35
CA VAL A 72 7.45 21.82 8.07
C VAL A 72 6.72 20.54 7.68
N LEU A 73 6.13 20.54 6.49
CA LEU A 73 5.34 19.43 5.97
C LEU A 73 6.00 18.85 4.71
N MET A 74 6.01 17.53 4.63
CA MET A 74 6.25 16.78 3.40
C MET A 74 5.20 15.69 3.25
N GLY A 75 4.84 15.37 2.02
CA GLY A 75 3.86 14.36 1.67
C GLY A 75 4.20 13.69 0.34
N ASN A 76 4.25 12.36 0.35
CA ASN A 76 4.22 11.54 -0.86
C ASN A 76 2.80 10.99 -1.03
N GLY A 77 2.08 11.44 -2.05
CA GLY A 77 0.71 11.01 -2.32
C GLY A 77 -0.16 12.17 -2.81
N GLU A 78 -1.47 12.02 -2.66
CA GLU A 78 -2.49 12.98 -3.08
C GLU A 78 -3.62 13.04 -2.04
N ILE A 79 -3.99 14.24 -1.61
CA ILE A 79 -5.18 14.52 -0.79
C ILE A 79 -6.34 14.86 -1.72
N TYR A 80 -7.07 13.85 -2.18
CA TYR A 80 -8.11 14.03 -3.20
C TYR A 80 -9.18 15.06 -2.83
N ASN A 81 -9.56 15.16 -1.55
CA ASN A 81 -10.57 16.12 -1.08
C ASN A 81 -10.00 17.51 -0.69
N TYR A 82 -8.80 17.87 -1.14
CA TYR A 82 -8.15 19.14 -0.72
C TYR A 82 -8.96 20.39 -1.09
N LEU A 83 -9.68 20.40 -2.22
CA LEU A 83 -10.50 21.54 -2.63
C LEU A 83 -11.67 21.78 -1.67
N GLU A 84 -12.30 20.70 -1.20
CA GLU A 84 -13.36 20.74 -0.19
C GLU A 84 -12.79 21.23 1.14
N LEU A 85 -11.65 20.70 1.56
CA LEU A 85 -10.99 21.08 2.81
C LEU A 85 -10.50 22.54 2.79
N ARG A 86 -10.01 23.05 1.66
CA ARG A 86 -9.64 24.46 1.50
C ARG A 86 -10.84 25.40 1.69
N LYS A 87 -12.05 24.98 1.30
CA LYS A 87 -13.28 25.76 1.54
C LYS A 87 -13.67 25.79 3.02
N GLU A 88 -13.29 24.78 3.81
CA GLU A 88 -13.48 24.79 5.27
C GLU A 88 -12.53 25.77 5.98
N GLU A 89 -11.40 26.12 5.35
CA GLU A 89 -10.34 26.97 5.89
C GLU A 89 -10.05 28.20 5.00
N PRO A 90 -11.05 29.06 4.68
CA PRO A 90 -10.90 30.15 3.71
C PRO A 90 -10.00 31.31 4.19
N GLY A 91 -9.75 31.39 5.50
CA GLY A 91 -8.89 32.41 6.11
C GLY A 91 -7.41 32.05 6.15
N TYR A 92 -7.04 30.81 5.81
CA TYR A 92 -5.64 30.40 5.79
C TYR A 92 -4.93 30.99 4.55
N PRO A 93 -3.78 31.66 4.71
CA PRO A 93 -3.08 32.30 3.61
C PRO A 93 -2.22 31.29 2.82
N TYR A 94 -2.89 30.44 2.04
CA TYR A 94 -2.25 29.44 1.18
C TYR A 94 -1.21 30.09 0.25
N LYS A 95 -0.03 29.48 0.16
CA LYS A 95 1.06 29.86 -0.75
C LYS A 95 1.07 29.05 -2.05
N THR A 96 0.48 27.86 -1.99
CA THR A 96 0.43 26.87 -3.05
C THR A 96 -1.03 26.65 -3.46
N SER A 97 -1.23 26.18 -4.68
CA SER A 97 -2.51 25.61 -5.12
C SER A 97 -2.57 24.09 -4.93
N GLY A 98 -1.46 23.47 -4.51
CA GLY A 98 -1.31 22.04 -4.28
C GLY A 98 -2.20 21.47 -3.19
N ASP A 99 -2.38 20.16 -3.23
CA ASP A 99 -3.22 19.40 -2.32
C ASP A 99 -2.67 19.35 -0.90
N MET A 100 -1.35 19.26 -0.74
CA MET A 100 -0.70 19.03 0.56
C MET A 100 -0.82 20.19 1.55
N GLU A 101 -0.81 21.46 1.10
CA GLU A 101 -0.77 22.61 2.02
C GLU A 101 -2.01 22.69 2.93
N VAL A 102 -3.14 22.08 2.54
CA VAL A 102 -4.37 22.01 3.35
C VAL A 102 -4.17 21.33 4.70
N ILE A 103 -3.12 20.50 4.84
CA ILE A 103 -2.78 19.83 6.10
C ILE A 103 -2.38 20.83 7.18
N LEU A 104 -1.71 21.94 6.84
CA LEU A 104 -1.20 22.90 7.82
C LEU A 104 -2.31 23.57 8.67
N PRO A 105 -3.37 24.18 8.07
CA PRO A 105 -4.47 24.71 8.85
C PRO A 105 -5.26 23.60 9.58
N LEU A 106 -5.45 22.43 8.95
CA LEU A 106 -6.17 21.33 9.58
C LEU A 106 -5.45 20.79 10.83
N ALA A 107 -4.13 20.61 10.77
CA ALA A 107 -3.32 20.19 11.91
C ALA A 107 -3.33 21.23 13.04
N THR A 108 -3.43 22.52 12.70
CA THR A 108 -3.62 23.59 13.69
C THR A 108 -4.96 23.47 14.39
N ARG A 109 -6.03 23.24 13.64
CA ARG A 109 -7.40 23.23 14.17
C ARG A 109 -7.76 21.94 14.92
N HIS A 110 -7.30 20.80 14.41
CA HIS A 110 -7.74 19.48 14.87
C HIS A 110 -6.67 18.73 15.66
N GLY A 111 -5.46 19.29 15.81
CA GLY A 111 -4.33 18.55 16.35
C GLY A 111 -4.07 17.31 15.52
N ASP A 112 -3.70 16.19 16.14
CA ASP A 112 -3.38 14.95 15.44
C ASP A 112 -4.57 14.29 14.74
N GLU A 113 -5.81 14.66 15.10
CA GLU A 113 -7.02 14.06 14.52
C GLU A 113 -7.36 14.66 13.14
N PHE A 114 -6.56 15.59 12.62
CA PHE A 114 -6.71 16.12 11.25
C PHE A 114 -6.73 15.01 10.19
N VAL A 115 -5.99 13.93 10.44
CA VAL A 115 -5.87 12.77 9.56
C VAL A 115 -7.22 12.09 9.26
N GLN A 116 -8.20 12.21 10.16
CA GLN A 116 -9.54 11.67 9.95
C GLN A 116 -10.30 12.37 8.82
N LYS A 117 -9.97 13.65 8.56
CA LYS A 117 -10.61 14.46 7.50
C LYS A 117 -10.03 14.20 6.11
N LEU A 118 -8.88 13.56 6.02
CA LEU A 118 -8.20 13.34 4.75
C LEU A 118 -8.84 12.17 3.99
N ASN A 119 -9.11 12.39 2.71
CA ASN A 119 -9.42 11.36 1.74
C ASN A 119 -8.33 11.38 0.66
N GLY A 120 -7.54 10.32 0.57
CA GLY A 120 -6.34 10.30 -0.25
C GLY A 120 -5.47 9.07 -0.02
N MET A 121 -4.44 8.94 -0.85
CA MET A 121 -3.30 8.06 -0.62
C MET A 121 -2.12 8.93 -0.21
N PHE A 122 -1.44 8.66 0.89
CA PHE A 122 -0.42 9.57 1.42
C PHE A 122 0.50 8.92 2.45
N GLY A 123 1.77 9.27 2.35
CA GLY A 123 2.75 9.17 3.43
C GLY A 123 3.21 10.58 3.80
N LEU A 124 2.88 11.03 5.01
CA LEU A 124 3.14 12.39 5.49
C LEU A 124 4.23 12.42 6.55
N ALA A 125 5.00 13.50 6.56
CA ALA A 125 5.89 13.88 7.64
C ALA A 125 5.64 15.35 8.02
N LEU A 126 5.19 15.58 9.25
CA LEU A 126 4.91 16.90 9.81
C LEU A 126 5.81 17.14 11.02
N TYR A 127 6.79 18.05 10.86
CA TYR A 127 7.65 18.50 11.95
C TYR A 127 7.10 19.79 12.56
N GLU A 128 6.95 19.78 13.87
CA GLU A 128 6.43 20.90 14.65
C GLU A 128 7.53 21.47 15.53
N LYS A 129 8.02 22.67 15.20
CA LYS A 129 9.19 23.25 15.86
C LYS A 129 8.93 23.63 17.30
N GLY A 130 7.79 24.28 17.56
CA GLY A 130 7.43 24.74 18.90
C GLY A 130 7.23 23.59 19.91
N ARG A 131 6.74 22.43 19.43
CA ARG A 131 6.59 21.21 20.24
C ARG A 131 7.83 20.31 20.19
N HIS A 132 8.79 20.63 19.31
CA HIS A 132 9.91 19.79 18.89
C HIS A 132 9.48 18.32 18.75
N ARG A 133 8.59 18.09 17.78
CA ARG A 133 7.88 16.84 17.59
C ARG A 133 7.79 16.52 16.11
N LEU A 134 7.99 15.26 15.75
CA LEU A 134 7.73 14.73 14.42
C LEU A 134 6.49 13.84 14.45
N LEU A 135 5.59 14.01 13.48
CA LEU A 135 4.46 13.14 13.22
C LEU A 135 4.58 12.55 11.81
N LEU A 136 4.61 11.23 11.72
CA LEU A 136 4.53 10.48 10.48
C LEU A 136 3.13 9.87 10.35
N VAL A 137 2.54 9.90 9.16
CA VAL A 137 1.18 9.36 8.93
C VAL A 137 1.17 8.56 7.64
N ARG A 138 0.71 7.30 7.71
CA ARG A 138 0.47 6.46 6.54
C ARG A 138 -1.04 6.36 6.31
N ASP A 139 -1.46 6.50 5.05
CA ASP A 139 -2.88 6.50 4.67
C ASP A 139 -3.64 5.24 5.08
N ARG A 140 -4.97 5.32 4.96
CA ARG A 140 -5.95 4.35 5.46
C ARG A 140 -5.65 2.92 5.02
N LEU A 141 -5.27 2.73 3.75
CA LEU A 141 -5.00 1.42 3.15
C LEU A 141 -3.52 1.16 2.95
N GLY A 142 -2.64 2.06 3.40
CA GLY A 142 -1.20 1.90 3.29
C GLY A 142 -0.65 2.02 1.87
N ILE A 143 -1.35 2.70 0.96
CA ILE A 143 -0.95 2.81 -0.44
C ILE A 143 0.42 3.48 -0.57
N LYS A 144 0.71 4.53 0.20
CA LYS A 144 2.03 5.18 0.17
C LYS A 144 2.89 4.72 1.34
N PRO A 145 4.08 4.14 1.10
CA PRO A 145 4.90 3.54 2.14
C PRO A 145 5.57 4.59 3.04
N ILE A 146 5.70 4.24 4.32
CA ILE A 146 6.59 4.89 5.28
C ILE A 146 7.36 3.80 6.03
N TYR A 147 8.66 3.79 5.86
CA TYR A 147 9.60 3.00 6.64
C TYR A 147 10.29 3.88 7.67
N TRP A 148 10.58 3.33 8.83
CA TRP A 148 11.29 4.05 9.87
C TRP A 148 12.19 3.12 10.70
N ALA A 149 13.16 3.72 11.38
CA ALA A 149 14.11 3.03 12.24
C ALA A 149 14.42 3.88 13.47
N LYS A 150 14.46 3.24 14.63
CA LYS A 150 14.92 3.87 15.87
C LYS A 150 16.45 3.80 15.95
N LEU A 151 17.08 4.93 16.20
CA LEU A 151 18.54 5.04 16.32
C LEU A 151 18.99 4.82 17.77
N PRO A 152 20.24 4.37 18.00
CA PRO A 152 20.76 4.09 19.35
C PRO A 152 20.72 5.29 20.31
N ASN A 153 20.81 6.52 19.79
CA ASN A 153 20.76 7.75 20.58
C ASN A 153 19.32 8.24 20.88
N GLY A 154 18.30 7.46 20.52
CA GLY A 154 16.89 7.80 20.69
C GLY A 154 16.25 8.55 19.51
N GLY A 155 17.02 8.86 18.46
CA GLY A 155 16.51 9.45 17.23
C GLY A 155 15.64 8.51 16.40
N VAL A 156 14.96 9.07 15.40
CA VAL A 156 14.20 8.33 14.38
C VAL A 156 14.67 8.75 13.00
N LEU A 157 14.93 7.76 12.16
CA LEU A 157 15.10 7.92 10.72
C LEU A 157 13.84 7.42 10.01
N PHE A 158 13.37 8.10 8.97
CA PHE A 158 12.24 7.66 8.16
C PHE A 158 12.48 7.92 6.67
N ALA A 159 11.80 7.15 5.82
CA ALA A 159 11.83 7.31 4.38
C ALA A 159 10.65 6.60 3.68
N SER A 160 10.38 6.97 2.43
CA SER A 160 9.45 6.23 1.56
C SER A 160 9.97 4.85 1.12
N GLU A 161 11.28 4.64 1.09
CA GLU A 161 11.94 3.40 0.66
C GLU A 161 13.12 3.08 1.61
N ILE A 162 13.28 1.81 1.97
CA ILE A 162 14.24 1.27 2.95
C ILE A 162 15.68 1.65 2.58
N LYS A 163 16.07 1.58 1.31
CA LYS A 163 17.44 1.89 0.89
C LYS A 163 17.83 3.34 1.16
N ALA A 164 16.87 4.28 1.26
CA ALA A 164 17.16 5.64 1.71
C ALA A 164 17.54 5.67 3.19
N LEU A 165 16.96 4.79 4.02
CA LEU A 165 17.38 4.65 5.42
C LEU A 165 18.84 4.21 5.51
N PHE A 166 19.29 3.30 4.65
CA PHE A 166 20.70 2.89 4.61
C PHE A 166 21.63 3.94 4.00
N ALA A 167 21.16 4.64 2.97
CA ALA A 167 21.89 5.74 2.34
C ALA A 167 22.15 6.91 3.31
N SER A 168 21.44 6.99 4.44
CA SER A 168 21.73 7.98 5.49
C SER A 168 23.12 7.87 6.11
N GLY A 169 23.77 6.69 6.01
CA GLY A 169 25.03 6.38 6.70
C GLY A 169 24.88 6.10 8.20
N LEU A 170 23.66 6.14 8.75
CA LEU A 170 23.39 5.94 10.18
C LEU A 170 22.92 4.52 10.52
N LEU A 171 22.65 3.70 9.50
CA LEU A 171 22.21 2.31 9.63
C LEU A 171 23.06 1.41 8.75
N THR A 172 23.25 0.17 9.21
CA THR A 172 23.92 -0.88 8.43
C THR A 172 22.90 -1.96 8.08
N PRO A 173 22.79 -2.35 6.79
CA PRO A 173 21.90 -3.43 6.40
C PRO A 173 22.25 -4.74 7.10
N ALA A 174 21.26 -5.37 7.72
CA ALA A 174 21.37 -6.70 8.31
C ALA A 174 20.02 -7.41 8.20
N ILE A 175 20.03 -8.73 7.99
CA ILE A 175 18.80 -9.52 7.88
C ILE A 175 18.16 -9.66 9.27
N ASP A 176 16.84 -9.50 9.32
CA ASP A 176 16.03 -9.93 10.47
C ASP A 176 15.59 -11.38 10.27
N GLU A 177 16.32 -12.30 10.89
CA GLU A 177 16.02 -13.74 10.84
C GLU A 177 14.61 -14.06 11.36
N SER A 178 14.04 -13.22 12.23
CA SER A 178 12.68 -13.42 12.72
C SER A 178 11.61 -13.13 11.65
N ALA A 179 11.92 -12.29 10.65
CA ALA A 179 11.04 -11.93 9.55
C ALA A 179 11.10 -12.95 8.38
N VAL A 180 12.12 -13.80 8.31
CA VAL A 180 12.23 -14.88 7.31
C VAL A 180 11.09 -15.87 7.43
N SER A 181 10.67 -16.19 8.66
CA SER A 181 9.59 -17.16 8.87
C SER A 181 8.24 -16.61 8.36
N PRO A 182 7.79 -15.40 8.75
CA PRO A 182 6.62 -14.75 8.12
C PRO A 182 6.69 -14.71 6.59
N TYR A 183 7.84 -14.36 6.00
CA TYR A 183 8.02 -14.39 4.54
C TYR A 183 7.75 -15.77 3.94
N LEU A 184 8.34 -16.83 4.52
CA LEU A 184 8.07 -18.20 4.06
C LEU A 184 6.59 -18.57 4.27
N ALA A 185 5.95 -18.12 5.34
CA ALA A 185 4.53 -18.39 5.52
C ALA A 185 3.67 -17.71 4.43
N HIS A 186 3.90 -16.43 4.14
CA HIS A 186 2.95 -15.58 3.41
C HIS A 186 3.39 -15.13 2.02
N GLY A 187 4.65 -15.36 1.62
CA GLY A 187 5.19 -14.81 0.38
C GLY A 187 5.63 -13.34 0.49
N TYR A 188 5.33 -12.65 1.59
CA TYR A 188 5.70 -11.27 1.91
C TYR A 188 5.91 -11.13 3.43
N VAL A 189 6.49 -10.02 3.89
CA VAL A 189 6.63 -9.71 5.33
C VAL A 189 5.56 -8.70 5.76
N PRO A 190 4.59 -9.10 6.60
CA PRO A 190 3.56 -8.18 7.09
C PRO A 190 4.14 -7.05 7.95
N ALA A 191 3.52 -5.86 7.88
CA ALA A 191 3.78 -4.77 8.80
C ALA A 191 3.55 -5.22 10.27
N PRO A 192 4.32 -4.69 11.24
CA PRO A 192 5.31 -3.61 11.10
C PRO A 192 6.71 -4.11 10.69
N GLN A 193 6.91 -5.40 10.43
CA GLN A 193 8.24 -5.95 10.19
C GLN A 193 8.75 -5.68 8.76
N THR A 194 10.07 -5.73 8.61
CA THR A 194 10.75 -5.89 7.33
C THR A 194 11.79 -7.01 7.47
N LEU A 195 12.33 -7.50 6.35
CA LEU A 195 13.49 -8.38 6.36
C LEU A 195 14.78 -7.70 6.81
N PHE A 196 14.75 -6.40 7.07
CA PHE A 196 15.90 -5.66 7.57
C PHE A 196 15.79 -5.37 9.06
N LYS A 197 16.78 -5.83 9.80
CA LYS A 197 16.86 -5.66 11.24
C LYS A 197 16.86 -4.19 11.64
N GLY A 198 15.91 -3.82 12.50
CA GLY A 198 15.77 -2.45 13.02
C GLY A 198 15.03 -1.49 12.10
N VAL A 199 14.55 -1.95 10.93
CA VAL A 199 13.69 -1.20 10.04
C VAL A 199 12.26 -1.72 10.15
N GLN A 200 11.31 -0.80 10.29
CA GLN A 200 9.90 -1.10 10.45
C GLN A 200 9.04 -0.38 9.42
N LYS A 201 7.99 -1.04 8.95
CA LYS A 201 6.88 -0.44 8.20
C LYS A 201 5.95 0.26 9.19
N LEU A 202 5.57 1.51 8.93
CA LEU A 202 4.41 2.09 9.60
C LEU A 202 3.16 1.35 9.09
N PRO A 203 2.33 0.71 9.93
CA PRO A 203 1.15 -0.03 9.43
C PRO A 203 0.12 0.88 8.75
N PRO A 204 -0.75 0.36 7.87
CA PRO A 204 -1.81 1.14 7.22
C PRO A 204 -2.76 1.77 8.25
N GLY A 205 -3.23 3.00 8.01
CA GLY A 205 -4.13 3.71 8.91
C GLY A 205 -3.52 4.06 10.27
N HIS A 206 -2.19 4.16 10.36
CA HIS A 206 -1.47 4.52 11.57
C HIS A 206 -0.69 5.82 11.43
N GLN A 207 -0.45 6.43 12.58
CA GLN A 207 0.48 7.53 12.76
C GLN A 207 1.54 7.17 13.80
N LEU A 208 2.76 7.66 13.59
CA LEU A 208 3.86 7.58 14.55
C LEU A 208 4.21 9.00 14.98
N SER A 209 4.21 9.26 16.28
CA SER A 209 4.76 10.49 16.83
C SER A 209 6.02 10.22 17.64
N ILE A 210 6.99 11.12 17.53
CA ILE A 210 8.16 11.18 18.40
C ILE A 210 8.31 12.59 18.96
N ASP A 211 8.45 12.68 20.28
CA ASP A 211 8.53 13.95 20.99
C ASP A 211 9.97 14.37 21.32
N ALA A 212 10.09 15.51 22.01
CA ALA A 212 11.37 16.09 22.40
C ALA A 212 12.21 15.24 23.36
N LYS A 213 11.62 14.25 24.03
CA LYS A 213 12.29 13.31 24.93
C LYS A 213 12.67 12.00 24.23
N GLY A 214 12.20 11.79 23.00
CA GLY A 214 12.38 10.54 22.26
C GLY A 214 11.34 9.48 22.61
N GLU A 215 10.21 9.89 23.20
CA GLU A 215 9.07 9.00 23.41
C GLU A 215 8.36 8.79 22.08
N ILE A 216 8.26 7.53 21.65
CA ILE A 216 7.62 7.13 20.40
C ILE A 216 6.25 6.55 20.73
N LEU A 217 5.22 7.04 20.04
CA LEU A 217 3.86 6.51 20.09
C LEU A 217 3.38 6.17 18.69
N VAL A 218 3.03 4.90 18.46
CA VAL A 218 2.35 4.45 17.25
C VAL A 218 0.87 4.27 17.58
N LYS A 219 -0.01 4.98 16.87
CA LYS A 219 -1.46 4.98 17.10
C LYS A 219 -2.19 4.69 15.79
N ARG A 220 -3.10 3.71 15.81
CA ARG A 220 -4.08 3.51 14.73
C ARG A 220 -5.10 4.65 14.75
N TYR A 221 -5.28 5.34 13.63
CA TYR A 221 -6.30 6.39 13.50
C TYR A 221 -7.47 5.95 12.62
N TRP A 222 -7.30 4.89 11.81
CA TRP A 222 -8.34 4.38 10.94
C TRP A 222 -8.30 2.85 10.83
N ARG A 223 -9.48 2.27 10.62
CA ARG A 223 -9.70 0.90 10.15
C ARG A 223 -11.05 0.84 9.43
N ALA A 224 -11.23 -0.15 8.56
CA ALA A 224 -12.54 -0.42 7.99
C ALA A 224 -13.46 -1.01 9.08
N GLU A 225 -14.74 -0.64 9.04
CA GLU A 225 -15.76 -1.16 9.96
C GLU A 225 -17.01 -1.50 9.16
N ALA A 226 -17.83 -2.42 9.67
CA ALA A 226 -19.08 -2.78 9.02
C ALA A 226 -20.00 -1.54 8.93
N ALA A 227 -20.51 -1.26 7.73
CA ALA A 227 -21.43 -0.15 7.54
C ALA A 227 -22.75 -0.41 8.29
N THR A 228 -23.19 0.56 9.09
CA THR A 228 -24.44 0.45 9.86
C THR A 228 -25.66 0.97 9.10
N ASP A 229 -25.44 1.85 8.13
CA ASP A 229 -26.49 2.65 7.49
C ASP A 229 -26.59 2.31 5.98
N LEU A 230 -26.67 1.02 5.66
CA LEU A 230 -26.82 0.56 4.28
C LEU A 230 -28.27 0.65 3.80
N PRO A 231 -28.50 0.92 2.50
CA PRO A 231 -29.83 0.77 1.91
C PRO A 231 -30.36 -0.66 2.07
N SER A 232 -31.68 -0.80 2.11
CA SER A 232 -32.34 -2.08 2.45
C SER A 232 -32.64 -2.97 1.24
N SER A 233 -32.71 -2.39 0.04
CA SER A 233 -32.99 -3.13 -1.19
C SER A 233 -31.73 -3.28 -2.05
N GLU A 234 -31.64 -4.40 -2.79
CA GLU A 234 -30.51 -4.68 -3.70
C GLU A 234 -30.33 -3.57 -4.75
N GLU A 235 -31.43 -3.02 -5.28
CA GLU A 235 -31.39 -1.93 -6.26
C GLU A 235 -30.81 -0.64 -5.66
N GLU A 236 -31.21 -0.27 -4.44
CA GLU A 236 -30.67 0.91 -3.76
C GLU A 236 -29.21 0.71 -3.36
N ILE A 237 -28.82 -0.51 -2.93
CA ILE A 237 -27.43 -0.86 -2.65
C ILE A 237 -26.58 -0.70 -3.92
N ALA A 238 -27.04 -1.21 -5.05
CA ALA A 238 -26.32 -1.10 -6.32
C ALA A 238 -26.14 0.37 -6.74
N LYS A 239 -27.20 1.19 -6.66
CA LYS A 239 -27.13 2.64 -6.94
C LYS A 239 -26.19 3.37 -6.00
N TYR A 240 -26.23 3.03 -4.72
CA TYR A 240 -25.35 3.64 -3.73
C TYR A 240 -23.88 3.27 -4.01
N LEU A 241 -23.59 2.00 -4.29
CA LEU A 241 -22.25 1.55 -4.68
C LEU A 241 -21.75 2.26 -5.94
N GLU A 242 -22.59 2.35 -6.98
CA GLU A 242 -22.24 3.08 -8.21
C GLU A 242 -21.89 4.54 -7.91
N SER A 243 -22.65 5.21 -7.04
CA SER A 243 -22.36 6.59 -6.63
C SER A 243 -21.02 6.73 -5.87
N LEU A 244 -20.66 5.75 -5.05
CA LEU A 244 -19.38 5.75 -4.33
C LEU A 244 -18.19 5.52 -5.27
N LEU A 245 -18.35 4.60 -6.23
CA LEU A 245 -17.33 4.33 -7.24
C LEU A 245 -17.14 5.53 -8.18
N ASP A 246 -18.24 6.15 -8.62
CA ASP A 246 -18.22 7.37 -9.43
C ASP A 246 -17.51 8.52 -8.69
N ASP A 247 -17.85 8.74 -7.42
CA ASP A 247 -17.22 9.77 -6.59
C ASP A 247 -15.72 9.52 -6.38
N SER A 248 -15.34 8.25 -6.13
CA SER A 248 -13.94 7.84 -5.99
C SER A 248 -13.13 8.15 -7.25
N VAL A 249 -13.63 7.77 -8.43
CA VAL A 249 -12.95 8.03 -9.70
C VAL A 249 -12.90 9.53 -10.01
N ARG A 250 -14.01 10.25 -9.82
CA ARG A 250 -14.08 11.71 -10.00
C ARG A 250 -13.03 12.44 -9.16
N LEU A 251 -12.81 12.00 -7.93
CA LEU A 251 -11.80 12.57 -7.03
C LEU A 251 -10.37 12.26 -7.50
N GLN A 252 -10.11 11.04 -7.97
CA GLN A 252 -8.79 10.59 -8.45
C GLN A 252 -8.40 11.14 -9.82
N LEU A 253 -9.35 11.66 -10.59
CA LEU A 253 -9.09 12.35 -11.87
C LEU A 253 -8.57 13.78 -11.72
N ARG A 254 -8.48 14.31 -10.49
CA ARG A 254 -7.89 15.64 -10.23
C ARG A 254 -6.39 15.61 -10.46
N SER A 255 -5.92 16.26 -11.52
CA SER A 255 -4.50 16.29 -11.93
C SER A 255 -4.24 17.48 -12.86
N ASP A 256 -3.06 18.11 -12.77
CA ASP A 256 -2.60 19.13 -13.73
C ASP A 256 -1.76 18.51 -14.87
N VAL A 257 -1.54 17.19 -14.83
CA VAL A 257 -0.88 16.40 -15.88
C VAL A 257 -1.85 15.37 -16.49
N PRO A 258 -1.62 14.89 -17.72
CA PRO A 258 -2.47 13.87 -18.32
C PRO A 258 -2.59 12.61 -17.46
N VAL A 259 -3.82 12.14 -17.26
CA VAL A 259 -4.14 10.89 -16.56
C VAL A 259 -4.41 9.79 -17.60
N GLY A 260 -3.77 8.65 -17.43
CA GLY A 260 -4.08 7.42 -18.16
C GLY A 260 -4.79 6.39 -17.29
N ALA A 261 -5.16 5.26 -17.88
CA ALA A 261 -5.65 4.09 -17.15
C ALA A 261 -5.06 2.80 -17.74
N LEU A 262 -4.69 1.87 -16.86
CA LEU A 262 -4.37 0.51 -17.27
C LEU A 262 -5.66 -0.24 -17.57
N LEU A 263 -5.74 -0.84 -18.76
CA LEU A 263 -6.91 -1.57 -19.22
C LEU A 263 -6.52 -3.02 -19.49
N SER A 264 -7.03 -3.91 -18.65
CA SER A 264 -6.98 -5.35 -18.82
C SER A 264 -8.30 -5.85 -19.44
N GLY A 265 -8.39 -7.15 -19.74
CA GLY A 265 -9.65 -7.79 -20.10
C GLY A 265 -10.59 -8.02 -18.91
N GLY A 266 -10.15 -7.71 -17.69
CA GLY A 266 -10.87 -7.94 -16.44
C GLY A 266 -11.97 -6.92 -16.14
N LEU A 267 -12.88 -7.32 -15.24
CA LEU A 267 -14.01 -6.52 -14.81
C LEU A 267 -13.57 -5.22 -14.11
N ASP A 268 -12.57 -5.29 -13.23
CA ASP A 268 -12.17 -4.17 -12.38
C ASP A 268 -11.60 -3.00 -13.20
N SER A 269 -10.62 -3.28 -14.07
CA SER A 269 -10.07 -2.26 -14.96
C SER A 269 -11.10 -1.76 -15.97
N GLY A 270 -11.99 -2.65 -16.46
CA GLY A 270 -13.05 -2.28 -17.39
C GLY A 270 -14.06 -1.32 -16.76
N LEU A 271 -14.50 -1.60 -15.53
CA LEU A 271 -15.41 -0.76 -14.77
C LEU A 271 -14.77 0.59 -14.44
N MET A 272 -13.52 0.59 -14.01
CA MET A 272 -12.78 1.82 -13.74
C MET A 272 -12.62 2.69 -14.98
N VAL A 273 -12.27 2.11 -16.14
CA VAL A 273 -12.22 2.85 -17.42
C VAL A 273 -13.59 3.38 -17.80
N ALA A 274 -14.66 2.61 -17.61
CA ALA A 274 -16.02 3.05 -17.87
C ALA A 274 -16.39 4.29 -17.04
N LEU A 275 -16.12 4.26 -15.74
CA LEU A 275 -16.37 5.38 -14.82
C LEU A 275 -15.51 6.59 -15.18
N ALA A 276 -14.21 6.39 -15.43
CA ALA A 276 -13.29 7.46 -15.74
C ALA A 276 -13.59 8.14 -17.09
N ALA A 277 -13.96 7.35 -18.11
CA ALA A 277 -14.37 7.88 -19.40
C ALA A 277 -15.65 8.72 -19.30
N ASN A 278 -16.63 8.30 -18.49
CA ASN A 278 -17.87 9.06 -18.28
C ASN A 278 -17.65 10.40 -17.55
N GLN A 279 -16.60 10.50 -16.74
CA GLN A 279 -16.21 11.73 -16.04
C GLN A 279 -15.33 12.66 -16.88
N SER A 280 -14.76 12.16 -17.98
CA SER A 280 -13.84 12.93 -18.82
C SER A 280 -14.55 13.60 -20.00
N SER A 281 -14.18 14.85 -20.27
CA SER A 281 -14.63 15.56 -21.48
C SER A 281 -13.77 15.26 -22.72
N GLN A 282 -12.66 14.56 -22.55
CA GLN A 282 -11.73 14.14 -23.60
C GLN A 282 -11.56 12.62 -23.57
N PRO A 283 -11.24 11.96 -24.70
CA PRO A 283 -10.92 10.54 -24.71
C PRO A 283 -9.83 10.20 -23.69
N LEU A 284 -10.15 9.28 -22.77
CA LEU A 284 -9.19 8.80 -21.77
C LEU A 284 -8.07 8.03 -22.47
N ASN A 285 -6.81 8.24 -22.07
CA ASN A 285 -5.70 7.44 -22.57
C ASN A 285 -5.72 6.07 -21.86
N THR A 286 -5.88 4.98 -22.60
CA THR A 286 -5.91 3.63 -22.04
C THR A 286 -4.77 2.79 -22.59
N TYR A 287 -4.21 1.94 -21.73
CA TYR A 287 -3.05 1.14 -22.07
C TYR A 287 -3.29 -0.33 -21.75
N THR A 288 -3.17 -1.19 -22.75
CA THR A 288 -3.11 -2.65 -22.57
C THR A 288 -1.70 -3.12 -22.87
N VAL A 289 -1.23 -4.10 -22.13
CA VAL A 289 0.07 -4.71 -22.36
C VAL A 289 -0.09 -6.12 -22.89
N SER A 290 0.63 -6.43 -23.96
CA SER A 290 0.74 -7.77 -24.52
C SER A 290 2.16 -8.27 -24.35
N PHE A 291 2.31 -9.53 -23.92
CA PHE A 291 3.61 -10.18 -23.77
C PHE A 291 3.83 -11.18 -24.90
N ASP A 292 4.99 -11.11 -25.54
CA ASP A 292 5.33 -12.02 -26.63
C ASP A 292 5.33 -13.48 -26.14
N GLY A 293 4.51 -14.33 -26.76
CA GLY A 293 4.40 -15.76 -26.40
C GLY A 293 3.52 -16.06 -25.19
N ALA A 294 2.77 -15.09 -24.67
CA ALA A 294 1.78 -15.33 -23.62
C ALA A 294 0.69 -16.32 -24.08
N ALA A 295 0.31 -17.24 -23.19
CA ALA A 295 -0.73 -18.23 -23.46
C ALA A 295 -2.17 -17.65 -23.42
N VAL A 296 -2.33 -16.48 -22.80
CA VAL A 296 -3.59 -15.75 -22.67
C VAL A 296 -3.37 -14.34 -23.21
N ASP A 297 -4.23 -13.93 -24.14
CA ASP A 297 -4.24 -12.59 -24.72
C ASP A 297 -5.53 -11.87 -24.31
N GLU A 298 -5.41 -10.86 -23.46
CA GLU A 298 -6.52 -10.03 -23.01
C GLU A 298 -6.85 -8.88 -23.97
N GLY A 299 -5.99 -8.63 -24.96
CA GLY A 299 -6.10 -7.54 -25.93
C GLY A 299 -7.47 -7.43 -26.59
N PRO A 300 -8.11 -8.53 -27.06
CA PRO A 300 -9.44 -8.45 -27.68
C PRO A 300 -10.53 -7.91 -26.74
N LEU A 301 -10.52 -8.29 -25.46
CA LEU A 301 -11.50 -7.81 -24.47
C LEU A 301 -11.25 -6.35 -24.12
N ALA A 302 -10.00 -5.98 -23.89
CA ALA A 302 -9.61 -4.59 -23.66
C ALA A 302 -9.98 -3.68 -24.84
N ALA A 303 -9.74 -4.12 -26.08
CA ALA A 303 -10.11 -3.38 -27.28
C ALA A 303 -11.62 -3.15 -27.40
N ALA A 304 -12.45 -4.12 -27.00
CA ALA A 304 -13.90 -3.98 -26.99
C ALA A 304 -14.37 -2.93 -25.97
N ILE A 305 -13.75 -2.89 -24.79
CA ILE A 305 -14.03 -1.85 -23.77
C ILE A 305 -13.57 -0.49 -24.28
N ALA A 306 -12.35 -0.40 -24.80
CA ALA A 306 -11.79 0.82 -25.37
C ALA A 306 -12.67 1.40 -26.48
N GLN A 307 -13.20 0.54 -27.37
CA GLN A 307 -14.13 0.95 -28.43
C GLN A 307 -15.46 1.44 -27.86
N ARG A 308 -16.01 0.75 -26.85
CA ARG A 308 -17.29 1.11 -26.23
C ARG A 308 -17.26 2.50 -25.58
N TYR A 309 -16.13 2.84 -24.95
CA TYR A 309 -15.94 4.11 -24.23
C TYR A 309 -15.10 5.12 -25.02
N GLU A 310 -14.87 4.87 -26.31
CA GLU A 310 -14.16 5.77 -27.25
C GLU A 310 -12.83 6.30 -26.71
N THR A 311 -12.06 5.44 -26.03
CA THR A 311 -10.79 5.82 -25.39
C THR A 311 -9.65 5.90 -26.41
N ASN A 312 -8.62 6.72 -26.12
CA ASN A 312 -7.38 6.72 -26.90
C ASN A 312 -6.50 5.52 -26.49
N HIS A 313 -6.78 4.38 -27.12
CA HIS A 313 -6.23 3.09 -26.72
C HIS A 313 -4.87 2.78 -27.35
N THR A 314 -3.92 2.38 -26.51
CA THR A 314 -2.59 1.95 -26.93
C THR A 314 -2.29 0.55 -26.42
N THR A 315 -1.87 -0.36 -27.31
CA THR A 315 -1.35 -1.67 -26.92
C THR A 315 0.18 -1.62 -26.92
N LEU A 316 0.79 -1.89 -25.77
CA LEU A 316 2.23 -1.96 -25.59
C LEU A 316 2.66 -3.42 -25.67
N SER A 317 3.50 -3.76 -26.65
CA SER A 317 4.09 -5.09 -26.75
C SER A 317 5.40 -5.12 -25.98
N LEU A 318 5.48 -6.00 -24.99
CA LEU A 318 6.66 -6.20 -24.18
C LEU A 318 7.34 -7.52 -24.54
N PRO A 319 8.63 -7.51 -24.89
CA PRO A 319 9.36 -8.73 -25.19
C PRO A 319 9.51 -9.54 -23.90
N ALA A 320 9.17 -10.83 -23.95
CA ALA A 320 9.38 -11.76 -22.84
C ALA A 320 10.89 -12.07 -22.58
N GLY A 321 11.78 -11.59 -23.44
CA GLY A 321 13.22 -11.85 -23.37
C GLY A 321 13.95 -10.98 -22.33
N ASP A 322 15.00 -11.56 -21.75
CA ASP A 322 16.01 -10.86 -20.91
C ASP A 322 15.58 -10.44 -19.50
N ILE A 323 14.53 -11.10 -18.97
CA ILE A 323 14.03 -10.95 -17.59
C ILE A 323 15.16 -11.02 -16.54
N SER A 324 16.13 -11.92 -16.72
CA SER A 324 17.23 -12.10 -15.78
C SER A 324 18.09 -10.84 -15.59
N ARG A 325 18.19 -9.96 -16.60
CA ARG A 325 18.90 -8.69 -16.48
C ARG A 325 18.13 -7.64 -15.68
N LEU A 326 16.81 -7.80 -15.57
CA LEU A 326 15.94 -6.86 -14.86
C LEU A 326 15.76 -7.26 -13.39
N LEU A 327 15.99 -8.51 -13.02
CA LEU A 327 15.85 -8.98 -11.63
C LEU A 327 16.64 -8.15 -10.62
N PRO A 328 17.92 -7.75 -10.85
CA PRO A 328 18.64 -6.90 -9.90
C PRO A 328 18.01 -5.51 -9.75
N LEU A 329 17.47 -4.94 -10.83
CA LEU A 329 16.79 -3.65 -10.80
C LEU A 329 15.43 -3.75 -10.11
N LEU A 330 14.69 -4.84 -10.36
CA LEU A 330 13.45 -5.12 -9.65
C LEU A 330 13.71 -5.26 -8.14
N ALA A 331 14.70 -6.07 -7.75
CA ALA A 331 15.13 -6.22 -6.36
C ALA A 331 15.51 -4.88 -5.69
N TRP A 332 16.13 -3.97 -6.45
CA TRP A 332 16.46 -2.62 -5.97
C TRP A 332 15.23 -1.76 -5.65
N HIS A 333 14.11 -1.94 -6.38
CA HIS A 333 12.88 -1.17 -6.19
C HIS A 333 11.90 -1.79 -5.20
N ILE A 334 11.79 -3.12 -5.16
CA ILE A 334 10.90 -3.82 -4.21
C ILE A 334 11.49 -3.89 -2.81
N GLU A 335 12.83 -3.86 -2.70
CA GLU A 335 13.64 -3.86 -1.47
C GLU A 335 13.51 -5.12 -0.60
N GLU A 336 12.40 -5.85 -0.69
CA GLU A 336 12.14 -7.13 -0.04
C GLU A 336 11.65 -8.15 -1.09
N PRO A 337 11.99 -9.45 -0.97
CA PRO A 337 11.41 -10.47 -1.79
C PRO A 337 9.88 -10.55 -1.59
N LEU A 338 9.16 -10.65 -2.70
CA LEU A 338 7.71 -10.87 -2.75
C LEU A 338 7.43 -12.09 -3.64
N ASN A 339 6.52 -12.95 -3.21
CA ASN A 339 6.13 -14.15 -3.94
C ASN A 339 4.84 -13.94 -4.74
N ASP A 340 4.81 -12.87 -5.53
CA ASP A 340 3.71 -12.52 -6.41
C ASP A 340 4.14 -12.72 -7.87
N ALA A 341 3.36 -13.51 -8.61
CA ALA A 341 3.58 -13.75 -10.04
C ALA A 341 3.34 -12.49 -10.89
N ALA A 342 2.55 -11.53 -10.41
CA ALA A 342 2.26 -10.27 -11.08
C ALA A 342 3.37 -9.22 -10.93
N LEU A 343 4.30 -9.40 -9.99
CA LEU A 343 5.34 -8.44 -9.65
C LEU A 343 6.19 -8.00 -10.85
N LEU A 344 6.74 -8.99 -11.58
CA LEU A 344 7.59 -8.71 -12.74
C LEU A 344 6.79 -8.11 -13.91
N PRO A 345 5.64 -8.66 -14.32
CA PRO A 345 4.77 -8.02 -15.30
C PRO A 345 4.44 -6.55 -14.94
N ASN A 346 4.02 -6.28 -13.71
CA ASN A 346 3.65 -4.92 -13.27
C ASN A 346 4.84 -3.96 -13.35
N PHE A 347 6.01 -4.38 -12.86
CA PHE A 347 7.23 -3.58 -12.98
C PHE A 347 7.57 -3.22 -14.43
N LEU A 348 7.41 -4.16 -15.36
CA LEU A 348 7.65 -3.92 -16.78
C LEU A 348 6.63 -2.97 -17.39
N ILE A 349 5.35 -3.15 -17.04
CA ILE A 349 4.24 -2.29 -17.45
C ILE A 349 4.51 -0.86 -16.98
N GLU A 350 4.76 -0.64 -15.70
CA GLU A 350 5.00 0.67 -15.11
C GLU A 350 6.25 1.34 -15.67
N LYS A 351 7.32 0.58 -15.89
CA LYS A 351 8.56 1.07 -16.51
C LYS A 351 8.32 1.58 -17.94
N GLU A 352 7.48 0.89 -18.72
CA GLU A 352 7.13 1.34 -20.07
C GLU A 352 6.17 2.52 -20.03
N LEU A 353 5.11 2.41 -19.21
CA LEU A 353 4.06 3.40 -19.04
C LEU A 353 4.62 4.75 -18.57
N GLY A 354 5.60 4.74 -17.66
CA GLY A 354 6.28 5.92 -17.14
C GLY A 354 7.04 6.74 -18.20
N LYS A 355 7.28 6.19 -19.40
CA LYS A 355 7.83 6.96 -20.54
C LYS A 355 6.78 7.85 -21.21
N HIS A 356 5.50 7.56 -20.99
CA HIS A 356 4.37 8.19 -21.68
C HIS A 356 3.51 9.06 -20.74
N LEU A 357 3.40 8.70 -19.47
CA LEU A 357 2.56 9.39 -18.48
C LEU A 357 3.17 9.36 -17.08
N LYS A 358 2.75 10.33 -16.27
CA LYS A 358 3.10 10.42 -14.84
C LYS A 358 2.05 9.78 -13.93
N VAL A 359 0.79 9.70 -14.38
CA VAL A 359 -0.34 9.24 -13.57
C VAL A 359 -1.17 8.23 -14.36
N ALA A 360 -1.39 7.05 -13.76
CA ALA A 360 -2.28 6.02 -14.27
C ALA A 360 -3.24 5.55 -13.18
N LEU A 361 -4.51 5.35 -13.54
CA LEU A 361 -5.45 4.61 -12.71
C LEU A 361 -5.22 3.10 -12.87
N ASN A 362 -5.31 2.37 -11.76
CA ASN A 362 -5.14 0.92 -11.66
C ASN A 362 -6.28 0.29 -10.83
N GLY A 363 -6.72 -0.92 -11.23
CA GLY A 363 -7.85 -1.65 -10.66
C GLY A 363 -7.49 -2.52 -9.46
N THR A 364 -6.23 -2.52 -9.02
CA THR A 364 -5.78 -3.23 -7.83
C THR A 364 -6.64 -2.86 -6.60
N GLY A 365 -7.04 -3.86 -5.82
CA GLY A 365 -7.97 -3.69 -4.69
C GLY A 365 -9.40 -4.13 -4.99
N GLY A 366 -9.77 -4.34 -6.26
CA GLY A 366 -11.11 -4.79 -6.66
C GLY A 366 -11.45 -6.17 -6.11
N ASP A 367 -10.56 -7.15 -6.29
CA ASP A 367 -10.73 -8.51 -5.78
C ASP A 367 -10.85 -8.56 -4.24
N GLU A 368 -10.07 -7.78 -3.50
CA GLU A 368 -10.12 -7.71 -2.04
C GLU A 368 -11.39 -7.02 -1.53
N LEU A 369 -11.93 -6.07 -2.30
CA LEU A 369 -13.15 -5.36 -1.93
C LEU A 369 -14.42 -6.16 -2.27
N PHE A 370 -14.41 -6.92 -3.37
CA PHE A 370 -15.60 -7.59 -3.92
C PHE A 370 -15.53 -9.12 -3.92
N ALA A 371 -14.58 -9.70 -3.18
CA ALA A 371 -14.40 -11.13 -3.06
C ALA A 371 -14.09 -11.85 -4.40
N GLY A 372 -13.21 -11.29 -5.22
CA GLY A 372 -12.90 -11.84 -6.54
C GLY A 372 -12.02 -13.11 -6.54
N TYR A 373 -11.28 -13.38 -5.46
CA TYR A 373 -10.49 -14.60 -5.36
C TYR A 373 -11.29 -15.83 -4.93
N GLY A 374 -10.96 -16.99 -5.52
CA GLY A 374 -11.57 -18.27 -5.15
C GLY A 374 -11.40 -18.66 -3.67
N ARG A 375 -10.35 -18.17 -2.99
CA ARG A 375 -10.09 -18.42 -1.56
C ARG A 375 -11.16 -17.87 -0.62
N TYR A 376 -11.98 -16.94 -1.09
CA TYR A 376 -13.11 -16.41 -0.34
C TYR A 376 -14.28 -17.37 -0.23
N PHE A 377 -14.35 -18.34 -1.14
CA PHE A 377 -15.42 -19.32 -1.22
C PHE A 377 -14.94 -20.71 -0.83
N GLN A 378 -15.90 -21.56 -0.45
CA GLN A 378 -15.61 -22.96 -0.16
C GLN A 378 -15.31 -23.69 -1.47
N LEU A 379 -14.18 -24.40 -1.54
CA LEU A 379 -13.87 -25.17 -2.75
C LEU A 379 -14.84 -26.36 -2.88
N PRO A 380 -15.20 -26.79 -4.11
CA PRO A 380 -16.09 -27.93 -4.31
C PRO A 380 -15.60 -29.23 -3.66
N VAL A 381 -14.28 -29.44 -3.62
CA VAL A 381 -13.66 -30.60 -2.96
C VAL A 381 -13.82 -30.55 -1.44
N GLU A 382 -13.65 -29.37 -0.84
CA GLU A 382 -13.81 -29.13 0.59
C GLU A 382 -15.27 -29.31 1.00
N LYS A 383 -16.22 -28.81 0.18
CA LYS A 383 -17.66 -29.01 0.41
C LYS A 383 -18.04 -30.50 0.43
N ARG A 384 -17.48 -31.30 -0.49
CA ARG A 384 -17.70 -32.76 -0.50
C ARG A 384 -17.13 -33.42 0.75
N PHE A 385 -15.90 -33.09 1.12
CA PHE A 385 -15.26 -33.60 2.34
C PHE A 385 -16.06 -33.23 3.61
N LEU A 386 -16.50 -31.98 3.74
CA LEU A 386 -17.22 -31.51 4.92
C LEU A 386 -18.64 -32.06 5.03
N SER A 387 -19.20 -32.55 3.93
CA SER A 387 -20.50 -33.26 3.93
C SER A 387 -20.42 -34.67 4.54
N LEU A 388 -19.22 -35.22 4.73
CA LEU A 388 -19.02 -36.50 5.40
C LEU A 388 -19.24 -36.36 6.92
N PRO A 389 -19.80 -37.39 7.59
CA PRO A 389 -19.85 -37.46 9.05
C PRO A 389 -18.47 -37.30 9.69
N SER A 390 -18.39 -36.67 10.86
CA SER A 390 -17.12 -36.35 11.54
C SER A 390 -16.19 -37.56 11.71
N GLY A 391 -16.73 -38.73 12.08
CA GLY A 391 -15.94 -39.96 12.19
C GLY A 391 -15.29 -40.41 10.87
N ILE A 392 -15.95 -40.19 9.74
CA ILE A 392 -15.39 -40.49 8.41
C ILE A 392 -14.33 -39.45 8.05
N ARG A 393 -14.53 -38.18 8.41
CA ARG A 393 -13.54 -37.11 8.18
C ARG A 393 -12.24 -37.39 8.92
N GLU A 394 -12.29 -37.82 10.18
CA GLU A 394 -11.09 -38.19 10.94
C GLU A 394 -10.33 -39.35 10.30
N ILE A 395 -11.03 -40.40 9.87
CA ILE A 395 -10.43 -41.54 9.17
C ILE A 395 -9.78 -41.08 7.85
N ALA A 396 -10.47 -40.22 7.09
CA ALA A 396 -9.96 -39.68 5.83
C ALA A 396 -8.71 -38.81 6.03
N LYS A 397 -8.68 -37.94 7.05
CA LYS A 397 -7.50 -37.13 7.41
C LYS A 397 -6.32 -38.02 7.79
N PHE A 398 -6.54 -38.99 8.67
CA PHE A 398 -5.51 -39.93 9.10
C PHE A 398 -4.97 -40.74 7.92
N GLY A 399 -5.84 -41.30 7.08
CA GLY A 399 -5.45 -42.06 5.90
C GLY A 399 -4.69 -41.22 4.87
N ALA A 400 -5.10 -39.97 4.65
CA ALA A 400 -4.40 -39.03 3.79
C ALA A 400 -2.99 -38.71 4.32
N GLY A 401 -2.84 -38.53 5.65
CA GLY A 401 -1.57 -38.24 6.29
C GLY A 401 -0.50 -39.32 6.12
N LEU A 402 -0.91 -40.58 6.01
CA LEU A 402 0.01 -41.69 5.73
C LEU A 402 0.62 -41.65 4.32
N VAL A 403 -0.06 -40.98 3.37
CA VAL A 403 0.37 -40.87 1.97
C VAL A 403 1.04 -39.53 1.70
N SER A 404 0.43 -38.45 2.20
CA SER A 404 0.82 -37.07 1.91
C SER A 404 0.45 -36.15 3.07
N PRO A 405 1.44 -35.64 3.82
CA PRO A 405 1.23 -34.61 4.83
C PRO A 405 0.54 -33.35 4.27
N MET A 406 0.77 -33.04 2.99
CA MET A 406 0.12 -31.92 2.30
C MET A 406 -1.39 -32.15 2.16
N THR A 407 -1.80 -33.36 1.78
CA THR A 407 -3.22 -33.69 1.61
C THR A 407 -3.93 -33.70 2.95
N GLN A 408 -3.30 -34.21 4.02
CA GLN A 408 -3.83 -34.10 5.37
C GLN A 408 -4.06 -32.63 5.76
N TRP A 409 -3.05 -31.78 5.56
CA TRP A 409 -3.15 -30.36 5.88
C TRP A 409 -4.27 -29.66 5.09
N GLN A 410 -4.47 -29.97 3.80
CA GLN A 410 -5.58 -29.44 3.00
C GLN A 410 -6.96 -29.82 3.57
N LEU A 411 -7.12 -31.05 4.06
CA LEU A 411 -8.36 -31.51 4.69
C LEU A 411 -8.60 -30.85 6.06
N GLU A 412 -7.56 -30.68 6.87
CA GLU A 412 -7.62 -29.96 8.15
C GLU A 412 -7.96 -28.48 7.95
N ARG A 413 -7.37 -27.86 6.92
CA ARG A 413 -7.70 -26.49 6.51
C ARG A 413 -9.18 -26.36 6.17
N ALA A 414 -9.75 -27.30 5.42
CA ALA A 414 -11.16 -27.26 5.03
C ALA A 414 -12.11 -27.13 6.23
N GLU A 415 -11.85 -27.81 7.35
CA GLU A 415 -12.69 -27.72 8.56
C GLU A 415 -12.71 -26.32 9.17
N LYS A 416 -11.65 -25.52 8.94
CA LYS A 416 -11.54 -24.14 9.44
C LYS A 416 -12.46 -23.18 8.68
N PHE A 417 -12.93 -23.53 7.48
CA PHE A 417 -13.83 -22.66 6.70
C PHE A 417 -15.06 -22.23 7.51
N SER A 418 -15.63 -23.12 8.33
CA SER A 418 -16.80 -22.83 9.17
C SER A 418 -16.44 -22.50 10.63
N GLN A 419 -15.28 -22.96 11.12
CA GLN A 419 -14.91 -22.84 12.54
C GLN A 419 -14.02 -21.63 12.83
N ASN A 420 -13.15 -21.25 11.88
CA ASN A 420 -12.19 -20.16 11.99
C ASN A 420 -11.81 -19.65 10.58
N ARG A 421 -12.64 -18.76 10.03
CA ARG A 421 -12.47 -18.29 8.64
C ARG A 421 -11.18 -17.49 8.43
N GLY A 422 -10.73 -16.72 9.42
CA GLY A 422 -9.44 -16.03 9.38
C GLY A 422 -8.26 -16.99 9.21
N GLN A 423 -8.21 -18.06 10.01
CA GLN A 423 -7.16 -19.08 9.88
C GLN A 423 -7.28 -19.88 8.57
N TYR A 424 -8.50 -20.12 8.07
CA TYR A 424 -8.71 -20.74 6.76
C TYR A 424 -8.09 -19.88 5.65
N ILE A 425 -8.35 -18.57 5.63
CA ILE A 425 -7.81 -17.65 4.62
C ILE A 425 -6.29 -17.60 4.71
N HIS A 426 -5.75 -17.46 5.93
CA HIS A 426 -4.31 -17.51 6.16
C HIS A 426 -3.67 -18.75 5.55
N GLU A 427 -4.21 -19.94 5.86
CA GLU A 427 -3.67 -21.20 5.35
C GLU A 427 -3.92 -21.37 3.86
N HIS A 428 -4.98 -20.80 3.30
CA HIS A 428 -5.22 -20.83 1.87
C HIS A 428 -4.23 -19.94 1.11
N SER A 429 -3.80 -18.84 1.71
CA SER A 429 -2.81 -17.92 1.15
C SER A 429 -1.36 -18.28 1.53
N ALA A 430 -1.14 -19.33 2.31
CA ALA A 430 0.19 -19.69 2.76
C ALA A 430 1.01 -20.35 1.62
N HIS A 431 2.12 -19.72 1.22
CA HIS A 431 2.97 -20.23 0.15
C HIS A 431 3.85 -21.41 0.60
N PHE A 432 4.40 -21.36 1.82
CA PHE A 432 5.07 -22.49 2.45
C PHE A 432 4.25 -22.96 3.66
N PRO A 433 3.27 -23.85 3.44
CA PRO A 433 2.43 -24.37 4.52
C PRO A 433 3.27 -25.21 5.49
N LYS A 434 2.72 -25.47 6.68
CA LYS A 434 3.43 -26.17 7.77
C LYS A 434 4.19 -27.43 7.31
N PRO A 435 3.61 -28.35 6.51
CA PRO A 435 4.35 -29.53 6.04
C PRO A 435 5.61 -29.20 5.23
N VAL A 436 5.62 -28.12 4.45
CA VAL A 436 6.78 -27.68 3.67
C VAL A 436 7.83 -27.02 4.58
N ARG A 437 7.39 -26.24 5.57
CA ARG A 437 8.28 -25.63 6.56
C ARG A 437 8.96 -26.66 7.45
N ASP A 438 8.22 -27.68 7.88
CA ASP A 438 8.74 -28.80 8.65
C ASP A 438 9.83 -29.56 7.85
N LEU A 439 9.66 -29.73 6.52
CA LEU A 439 10.65 -30.37 5.65
C LEU A 439 11.99 -29.62 5.55
N ILE A 440 11.98 -28.30 5.66
CA ILE A 440 13.19 -27.47 5.63
C ILE A 440 13.74 -27.15 7.03
N GLY A 441 13.19 -27.77 8.08
CA GLY A 441 13.62 -27.57 9.47
C GLY A 441 13.26 -26.20 10.05
N ASN A 442 12.27 -25.50 9.48
CA ASN A 442 11.78 -24.24 10.04
C ASN A 442 10.80 -24.55 11.18
N GLU A 443 11.32 -24.57 12.41
CA GLU A 443 10.55 -24.81 13.64
C GLU A 443 10.02 -23.52 14.29
N SER A 444 10.23 -22.35 13.68
CA SER A 444 9.81 -21.08 14.26
C SER A 444 8.29 -21.05 14.39
N VAL A 445 7.83 -20.91 15.65
CA VAL A 445 6.42 -20.70 15.97
C VAL A 445 6.07 -19.28 15.55
N HIS A 446 5.16 -19.15 14.59
CA HIS A 446 4.64 -17.84 14.23
C HIS A 446 3.79 -17.31 15.38
N ALA A 447 3.99 -16.04 15.75
CA ALA A 447 2.91 -15.25 16.32
C ALA A 447 1.70 -15.34 15.36
N GLY A 448 0.47 -15.25 15.88
CA GLY A 448 -0.75 -15.54 15.14
C GLY A 448 -0.77 -14.95 13.72
N SER A 449 -1.45 -15.62 12.79
CA SER A 449 -1.53 -15.08 11.44
C SER A 449 -2.17 -13.70 11.49
N ILE A 450 -1.49 -12.68 10.96
CA ILE A 450 -2.02 -11.32 10.90
C ILE A 450 -3.42 -11.30 10.28
N GLN A 451 -3.69 -12.19 9.31
CA GLN A 451 -5.02 -12.40 8.74
C GLN A 451 -6.02 -12.94 9.76
N SER A 452 -5.66 -13.92 10.61
CA SER A 452 -6.58 -14.42 11.64
C SER A 452 -6.79 -13.41 12.76
N GLU A 453 -5.76 -12.65 13.14
CA GLU A 453 -5.89 -11.61 14.17
C GLU A 453 -6.81 -10.48 13.68
N THR A 454 -6.56 -9.96 12.47
CA THR A 454 -7.40 -8.94 11.83
C THR A 454 -8.82 -9.44 11.58
N PHE A 455 -8.99 -10.69 11.12
CA PHE A 455 -10.30 -11.31 10.98
C PHE A 455 -11.12 -11.26 12.28
N GLN A 456 -10.51 -11.59 13.42
CA GLN A 456 -11.19 -11.59 14.73
C GLN A 456 -11.56 -10.19 15.22
N GLU A 457 -10.88 -9.14 14.73
CA GLU A 457 -11.22 -7.75 15.06
C GLU A 457 -12.49 -7.26 14.36
N PHE A 458 -12.88 -7.85 13.23
CA PHE A 458 -14.00 -7.37 12.42
C PHE A 458 -15.35 -7.81 13.01
N ALA A 459 -16.17 -6.83 13.41
CA ALA A 459 -17.50 -7.05 13.94
C ALA A 459 -18.54 -7.13 12.81
N GLY A 460 -18.58 -8.25 12.09
CA GLY A 460 -19.55 -8.48 11.02
C GLY A 460 -19.64 -9.95 10.59
N ASP A 461 -20.16 -10.19 9.39
CA ASP A 461 -20.24 -11.54 8.86
C ASP A 461 -18.85 -12.09 8.46
N ALA A 462 -18.72 -13.41 8.41
CA ALA A 462 -17.45 -14.07 8.16
C ALA A 462 -16.88 -13.84 6.75
N GLN A 463 -17.73 -13.49 5.77
CA GLN A 463 -17.26 -13.18 4.42
C GLN A 463 -16.54 -11.82 4.44
N SER A 464 -17.22 -10.81 4.97
CA SER A 464 -16.67 -9.46 5.14
C SER A 464 -15.44 -9.44 6.04
N GLY A 465 -15.42 -10.23 7.11
CA GLY A 465 -14.23 -10.38 7.97
C GLY A 465 -13.02 -10.95 7.22
N GLY A 466 -13.26 -11.81 6.22
CA GLY A 466 -12.20 -12.34 5.36
C GLY A 466 -11.62 -11.29 4.41
N LEU A 467 -12.48 -10.47 3.81
CA LEU A 467 -12.07 -9.32 2.99
C LEU A 467 -11.30 -8.30 3.82
N TYR A 468 -11.80 -7.99 5.03
CA TYR A 468 -11.12 -7.12 5.98
C TYR A 468 -9.71 -7.60 6.33
N ALA A 469 -9.51 -8.90 6.51
CA ALA A 469 -8.19 -9.46 6.81
C ALA A 469 -7.19 -9.21 5.68
N ASP A 470 -7.60 -9.39 4.42
CA ASP A 470 -6.75 -9.11 3.26
C ASP A 470 -6.53 -7.60 3.07
N LEU A 471 -7.57 -6.77 3.27
CA LEU A 471 -7.47 -5.30 3.24
C LEU A 471 -6.46 -4.75 4.26
N CYS A 472 -6.30 -5.41 5.40
CA CYS A 472 -5.37 -5.00 6.45
C CYS A 472 -3.98 -5.64 6.35
N SER A 473 -3.75 -6.59 5.45
CA SER A 473 -2.48 -7.33 5.38
C SER A 473 -1.99 -7.60 3.96
N TYR A 474 -2.69 -8.44 3.19
CA TYR A 474 -2.29 -8.85 1.85
C TYR A 474 -2.26 -7.66 0.87
N LEU A 475 -3.32 -6.85 0.84
CA LEU A 475 -3.39 -5.68 -0.03
C LEU A 475 -2.23 -4.68 0.22
N PRO A 476 -2.03 -4.14 1.44
CA PRO A 476 -1.01 -3.12 1.69
C PRO A 476 0.44 -3.59 1.58
N ASP A 477 0.73 -4.85 1.87
CA ASP A 477 2.11 -5.34 2.03
C ASP A 477 2.54 -6.33 0.94
N ASP A 478 1.65 -6.71 0.01
CA ASP A 478 1.98 -7.50 -1.18
C ASP A 478 1.62 -6.73 -2.47
N LEU A 479 0.33 -6.44 -2.68
CA LEU A 479 -0.16 -5.94 -3.97
C LEU A 479 0.08 -4.45 -4.23
N LEU A 480 -0.03 -3.61 -3.20
CA LEU A 480 0.16 -2.15 -3.34
C LEU A 480 1.64 -1.74 -3.33
N THR A 481 2.58 -2.70 -3.23
CA THR A 481 4.02 -2.43 -3.00
C THR A 481 4.74 -1.83 -4.22
N LEU A 482 4.21 -2.03 -5.43
CA LEU A 482 4.75 -1.45 -6.67
C LEU A 482 4.08 -0.12 -7.09
N LEU A 483 2.99 0.31 -6.42
CA LEU A 483 2.13 1.43 -6.86
C LEU A 483 2.48 2.84 -6.35
#